data_AF-A0A2E7KR80-F1
#
_entry.id   AF-A0A2E7KR80-F1
#
_cell.length_a   1.000
_cell.length_b   1.000
_cell.length_c   1.000
_cell.angle_alpha   90.00
_cell.angle_beta   90.00
_cell.angle_gamma   90.00
#
_symmetry.space_group_name_H-M   'P 1'
#
loop_
_entity.id
_entity.type
_entity.pdbx_description
1 polymer ?
#
loop_
_entity_poly.entity_id
_entity_poly.type
_entity_poly.pdbx_seq_one_letter_code
_entity_poly.pdbx_strand_id
1 'polypeptide(L)'
;MANTSELANHFLRACEDAAIAAAKWRGRGERKKADGAAVEAMRAVFDSVPFDGRVAIGEGERDDAPMLYIGEPLGCLQGIEGAPQIDIAVDPLECT
;
A
#
# COMPACT_ATOMS: atom_id res chain seq x y z
N MET A 1 -23.26 5.47 3.38
CA MET A 1 -22.01 4.90 2.84
C MET A 1 -20.89 5.77 3.36
N ALA A 2 -19.87 5.19 3.99
CA ALA A 2 -18.68 5.94 4.37
C ALA A 2 -18.01 6.49 3.10
N ASN A 3 -17.54 7.73 3.16
CA ASN A 3 -16.94 8.41 2.02
C ASN A 3 -15.45 8.10 1.99
N THR A 4 -14.87 7.83 0.82
CA THR A 4 -13.43 7.64 0.64
C THR A 4 -12.61 8.79 1.23
N SER A 5 -13.12 10.02 1.25
CA SER A 5 -12.42 11.16 1.87
C SER A 5 -12.20 11.01 3.38
N GLU A 6 -13.01 10.21 4.08
CA GLU A 6 -12.83 9.91 5.51
C GLU A 6 -11.58 9.05 5.76
N LEU A 7 -11.08 8.36 4.73
CA LEU A 7 -9.87 7.54 4.80
C LEU A 7 -8.57 8.32 4.52
N ALA A 8 -8.65 9.63 4.24
CA ALA A 8 -7.50 10.43 3.84
C ALA A 8 -6.31 10.35 4.81
N ASN A 9 -6.56 10.33 6.12
CA ASN A 9 -5.50 10.19 7.13
C ASN A 9 -4.80 8.82 7.09
N HIS A 10 -5.51 7.76 6.69
CA HIS A 10 -4.91 6.45 6.51
C HIS A 10 -3.99 6.41 5.29
N PHE A 11 -4.42 7.03 4.18
CA PHE A 11 -3.59 7.13 2.97
C PHE A 11 -2.37 8.00 3.20
N LEU A 12 -2.53 9.13 3.90
CA LEU A 12 -1.40 9.96 4.33
C LEU A 12 -0.39 9.13 5.14
N ARG A 13 -0.86 8.40 6.15
CA ARG A 13 0.00 7.56 6.98
C ARG A 13 0.71 6.46 6.18
N ALA A 14 0.03 5.83 5.22
CA ALA A 14 0.64 4.82 4.36
C ALA A 14 1.83 5.39 3.58
N CYS A 15 1.70 6.61 3.03
CA CYS A 15 2.79 7.31 2.36
C CYS A 15 3.91 7.73 3.35
N GLU A 16 3.55 8.23 4.54
CA GLU A 16 4.53 8.63 5.56
C GLU A 16 5.38 7.45 6.04
N ASP A 17 4.74 6.34 6.40
CA ASP A 17 5.42 5.14 6.91
C ASP A 17 6.32 4.53 5.81
N ALA A 18 5.86 4.49 4.56
CA ALA A 18 6.67 4.06 3.40
C ALA A 18 7.91 4.94 3.19
N ALA A 19 7.72 6.27 3.17
CA ALA A 19 8.80 7.23 2.97
C ALA A 19 9.85 7.15 4.09
N ILE A 20 9.41 7.02 5.36
CA ILE A 20 10.31 6.88 6.51
C ILE A 20 11.10 5.57 6.42
N ALA A 21 10.47 4.47 6.01
CA ALA A 21 11.14 3.18 5.84
C ALA A 21 12.20 3.23 4.72
N ALA A 22 11.84 3.76 3.55
CA ALA A 22 12.75 3.95 2.42
C ALA A 22 13.93 4.86 2.76
N ALA A 23 13.70 5.96 3.49
CA ALA A 23 14.72 6.95 3.82
C ALA A 23 15.92 6.38 4.58
N LYS A 24 15.74 5.28 5.32
CA LYS A 24 16.84 4.57 6.02
C LYS A 24 17.89 3.99 5.05
N TRP A 25 17.52 3.81 3.78
CA TRP A 25 18.34 3.21 2.73
C TRP A 25 18.94 4.24 1.76
N ARG A 26 18.63 5.53 1.91
CA ARG A 26 19.11 6.59 1.04
C ARG A 26 20.65 6.61 0.97
N GLY A 27 21.18 6.65 -0.25
CA GLY A 27 22.62 6.73 -0.52
C GLY A 27 23.40 5.43 -0.29
N ARG A 28 22.73 4.31 -0.02
CA ARG A 28 23.39 3.00 0.21
C ARG A 28 23.62 2.18 -1.05
N GLY A 29 23.06 2.57 -2.21
CA GLY A 29 23.13 1.79 -3.45
C GLY A 29 22.29 0.51 -3.44
N GLU A 30 21.40 0.36 -2.47
CA GLU A 30 20.66 -0.88 -2.16
C GLU A 30 19.18 -0.74 -2.57
N ARG A 31 18.91 -0.47 -3.86
CA ARG A 31 17.56 -0.14 -4.37
C ARG A 31 16.48 -1.13 -3.98
N LYS A 32 16.72 -2.44 -4.12
CA LYS A 32 15.76 -3.50 -3.77
C LYS A 32 15.39 -3.52 -2.28
N LYS A 33 16.33 -3.15 -1.41
CA LYS A 33 16.07 -3.10 0.04
C LYS A 33 15.34 -1.82 0.43
N ALA A 34 15.61 -0.71 -0.26
CA ALA A 34 14.87 0.53 -0.08
C ALA A 34 13.39 0.35 -0.48
N ASP A 35 13.20 -0.26 -1.65
CA ASP A 35 11.90 -0.58 -2.23
C ASP A 35 11.09 -1.54 -1.36
N GLY A 36 11.65 -2.70 -1.03
CA GLY A 36 11.00 -3.68 -0.16
C GLY A 36 10.62 -3.10 1.22
N ALA A 37 11.45 -2.23 1.80
CA ALA A 37 11.12 -1.56 3.05
C ALA A 37 9.92 -0.61 2.93
N ALA A 38 9.77 0.07 1.79
CA ALA A 38 8.63 0.94 1.52
C ALA A 38 7.35 0.13 1.29
N VAL A 39 7.42 -0.93 0.48
CA VAL A 39 6.32 -1.88 0.21
C VAL A 39 5.79 -2.46 1.52
N GLU A 40 6.66 -3.01 2.37
CA GLU A 40 6.30 -3.60 3.65
C GLU A 40 5.59 -2.59 4.57
N ALA A 41 6.15 -1.38 4.69
CA ALA A 41 5.59 -0.35 5.56
C ALA A 41 4.23 0.15 5.06
N MET A 42 4.09 0.41 3.76
CA MET A 42 2.83 0.81 3.15
C MET A 42 1.75 -0.28 3.31
N ARG A 43 2.10 -1.53 3.00
CA ARG A 43 1.18 -2.66 3.06
C ARG A 43 0.65 -2.89 4.48
N ALA A 44 1.51 -2.77 5.50
CA ALA A 44 1.12 -2.94 6.89
C ALA A 44 0.08 -1.91 7.36
N VAL A 45 0.11 -0.67 6.84
CA VAL A 45 -0.92 0.33 7.16
C VAL A 45 -2.28 -0.13 6.63
N PHE A 46 -2.31 -0.60 5.38
CA PHE A 46 -3.55 -1.02 4.71
C PHE A 46 -4.27 -2.19 5.39
N ASP A 47 -3.59 -3.05 6.15
CA ASP A 47 -4.24 -4.16 6.89
C ASP A 47 -5.30 -3.69 7.90
N SER A 48 -5.20 -2.44 8.37
CA SER A 48 -6.07 -1.91 9.42
C SER A 48 -7.16 -0.94 8.93
N VAL A 49 -7.08 -0.51 7.67
CA VAL A 49 -7.94 0.56 7.17
C VAL A 49 -9.34 0.01 6.86
N PRO A 50 -10.43 0.70 7.25
CA PRO A 50 -11.78 0.16 7.13
C PRO A 50 -12.35 0.32 5.70
N PHE A 51 -11.79 -0.42 4.75
CA PHE A 51 -12.33 -0.57 3.40
C PHE A 51 -12.24 -2.02 2.92
N ASP A 52 -13.00 -2.31 1.87
CA ASP A 52 -12.82 -3.48 1.03
C ASP A 52 -12.20 -3.00 -0.28
N GLY A 53 -10.93 -3.27 -0.50
CA GLY A 53 -10.30 -2.82 -1.72
C GLY A 53 -9.27 -3.77 -2.27
N ARG A 54 -8.75 -3.36 -3.42
CA ARG A 54 -7.80 -4.14 -4.19
C ARG A 54 -6.75 -3.25 -4.82
N VAL A 55 -5.56 -3.80 -4.99
CA VAL A 55 -4.52 -3.17 -5.79
C VAL A 55 -4.94 -3.24 -7.27
N ALA A 56 -5.22 -2.10 -7.88
CA ALA A 56 -5.48 -2.01 -9.32
C ALA A 56 -4.17 -1.82 -10.11
N ILE A 57 -3.19 -1.14 -9.52
CA ILE A 57 -1.83 -0.92 -10.06
C ILE A 57 -0.87 -1.01 -8.87
N GLY A 58 0.20 -1.78 -8.98
CA GLY A 58 1.19 -1.95 -7.91
C GLY A 58 2.52 -2.52 -8.43
N GLU A 59 3.23 -3.23 -7.56
CA GLU A 59 4.62 -3.70 -7.78
C GLU A 59 4.79 -4.70 -8.93
N GLY A 60 3.69 -5.31 -9.38
CA GLY A 60 3.69 -6.23 -10.51
C GLY A 60 2.59 -7.28 -10.41
N GLU A 61 2.73 -8.33 -11.21
CA GLU A 61 1.88 -9.52 -11.13
C GLU A 61 2.21 -10.33 -9.86
N ARG A 62 1.26 -11.14 -9.38
CA ARG A 62 1.41 -11.93 -8.14
C ARG A 62 2.64 -12.85 -8.11
N ASP A 63 3.05 -13.37 -9.28
CA ASP A 63 4.20 -14.26 -9.38
C ASP A 63 5.54 -13.50 -9.26
N ASP A 64 5.54 -12.20 -9.55
CA ASP A 64 6.73 -11.34 -9.57
C ASP A 64 6.84 -10.46 -8.32
N ALA A 65 5.71 -10.16 -7.66
CA ALA A 65 5.62 -9.30 -6.49
C ALA A 65 4.93 -10.02 -5.30
N PRO A 66 5.63 -10.23 -4.16
CA PRO A 66 5.05 -10.94 -3.02
C PRO A 66 4.03 -10.12 -2.24
N MET A 67 4.06 -8.80 -2.36
CA MET A 67 3.17 -7.83 -1.72
C MET A 67 2.90 -6.68 -2.69
N LEU A 68 1.76 -6.02 -2.50
CA LEU A 68 1.22 -4.96 -3.35
C LEU A 68 1.14 -5.35 -4.84
N TYR A 69 0.82 -6.62 -5.11
CA TYR A 69 0.63 -7.13 -6.47
C TYR A 69 -0.75 -6.79 -7.02
N ILE A 70 -0.91 -6.74 -8.33
CA ILE A 70 -2.18 -6.45 -9.00
C ILE A 70 -3.25 -7.48 -8.59
N GLY A 71 -4.36 -6.99 -8.04
CA GLY A 71 -5.46 -7.79 -7.53
C GLY A 71 -5.32 -8.21 -6.07
N GLU A 72 -4.27 -7.80 -5.35
CA GLU A 72 -4.16 -8.09 -3.92
C GLU A 72 -5.29 -7.40 -3.12
N PRO A 73 -6.00 -8.13 -2.24
CA PRO A 73 -6.99 -7.54 -1.34
C PRO A 73 -6.33 -6.69 -0.24
N LEU A 74 -6.89 -5.52 0.01
CA LEU A 74 -6.43 -4.55 1.02
C LEU A 74 -7.60 -4.07 1.91
N GLY A 75 -7.27 -3.65 3.13
CA GLY A 75 -8.28 -3.20 4.10
C GLY A 75 -8.86 -4.34 4.94
N CYS A 76 -9.42 -3.98 6.09
CA CYS A 76 -9.91 -4.94 7.09
C CYS A 76 -11.39 -5.32 6.91
N LEU A 77 -12.09 -4.76 5.91
CA LEU A 77 -13.52 -4.99 5.68
C LEU A 77 -13.80 -5.80 4.41
N GLN A 78 -12.84 -6.61 3.97
CA GLN A 78 -12.97 -7.50 2.82
C GLN A 78 -14.27 -8.33 2.86
N GLY A 79 -15.10 -8.20 1.82
CA GLY A 79 -16.36 -8.92 1.67
C GLY A 79 -17.47 -8.52 2.64
N ILE A 80 -17.32 -7.43 3.40
CA ILE A 80 -18.34 -6.94 4.32
C ILE A 80 -19.35 -6.06 3.58
N GLU A 81 -20.63 -6.38 3.71
CA GLU A 81 -21.72 -5.62 3.08
C GLU A 81 -21.71 -4.16 3.55
N GLY A 82 -21.75 -3.22 2.60
CA GLY A 82 -21.73 -1.79 2.88
C GLY A 82 -20.35 -1.17 3.15
N ALA A 83 -19.28 -1.98 3.14
CA ALA A 83 -17.90 -1.46 3.17
C ALA A 83 -17.58 -0.64 1.90
N PRO A 84 -16.80 0.45 2.02
CA PRO A 84 -16.33 1.20 0.85
C PRO A 84 -15.50 0.29 -0.07
N GLN A 85 -15.93 0.17 -1.32
CA GLN A 85 -15.23 -0.58 -2.35
C GLN A 85 -14.22 0.34 -3.04
N ILE A 86 -12.92 0.05 -2.93
CA ILE A 86 -11.85 0.96 -3.38
C ILE A 86 -10.80 0.23 -4.21
N ASP A 87 -10.54 0.75 -5.40
CA ASP A 87 -9.38 0.39 -6.22
C ASP A 87 -8.23 1.33 -5.91
N ILE A 88 -7.07 0.76 -5.57
CA ILE A 88 -5.89 1.52 -5.15
C ILE A 88 -4.77 1.32 -6.17
N ALA A 89 -4.20 2.43 -6.64
CA ALA A 89 -2.90 2.43 -7.29
C ALA A 89 -1.84 2.78 -6.25
N VAL A 90 -0.77 1.99 -6.20
CA VAL A 90 0.36 2.21 -5.27
C VAL A 90 1.68 2.29 -6.03
N ASP A 91 2.56 3.13 -5.49
CA ASP A 91 3.98 3.17 -5.78
C ASP A 91 4.67 3.54 -4.45
N PRO A 92 5.06 2.53 -3.63
CA PRO A 92 5.60 2.77 -2.30
C PRO A 92 6.92 3.54 -2.31
N LEU A 93 7.72 3.39 -3.38
CA LEU A 93 8.95 4.13 -3.60
C LEU A 93 9.18 4.40 -5.10
N GLU A 94 8.69 5.54 -5.57
CA GLU A 94 8.95 5.96 -6.94
C GLU A 94 10.45 6.28 -7.13
N CYS A 95 11.04 5.77 -8.22
CA CYS A 95 12.45 5.98 -8.62
C CYS A 95 13.54 5.33 -7.72
N THR A 96 13.42 4.01 -7.47
CA THR A 96 14.38 3.19 -6.69
C THR A 96 15.82 3.11 -7.25
#